data_AF-A0A1Z9SYG5-F1
#
_entry.id   AF-A0A1Z9SYG5-F1
#
_cell.length_a   1.000
_cell.length_b   1.000
_cell.length_c   1.000
_cell.angle_alpha   90.00
_cell.angle_beta   90.00
_cell.angle_gamma   90.00
#
_symmetry.space_group_name_H-M   'P 1'
#
loop_
_entity.id
_entity.type
_entity.pdbx_description
1 polymer ?
#
loop_
_entity_poly.entity_id
_entity_poly.type
_entity_poly.pdbx_seq_one_letter_code
_entity_poly.pdbx_strand_id
1 'polypeptide(L)'
;MLELSIRQDKCSGILVMLGKGILWLSAVMFTGYGLLSLFSPTTPADFAGLEILNGDGFAEVGAMYGGLQTGLGLYCGFAALNREFYRAGLLLLVFGIGALAFARLLSLILSPDAVSAYTWGALGYESLTTVVALLALKVRGRPLAAP
;
A
#
# COMPACT_ATOMS: atom_id res chain seq x y z
N MET A 1 20.85 31.02 7.08
CA MET A 1 20.77 29.89 8.05
C MET A 1 19.35 29.72 8.60
N LEU A 2 18.64 30.79 9.00
CA LEU A 2 17.24 30.74 9.50
C LEU A 2 16.21 30.23 8.46
N GLU A 3 16.28 30.69 7.20
CA GLU A 3 15.36 30.26 6.13
C GLU A 3 15.48 28.76 5.79
N LEU A 4 16.71 28.22 5.86
CA LEU A 4 16.97 26.80 5.64
C LEU A 4 16.31 25.94 6.75
N SER A 5 16.37 26.41 8.00
CA SER A 5 15.71 25.74 9.13
C SER A 5 14.19 25.74 8.98
N ILE A 6 13.59 26.89 8.68
CA ILE A 6 12.13 27.03 8.49
C ILE A 6 11.64 26.15 7.32
N ARG A 7 12.40 26.11 6.22
CA ARG A 7 12.08 25.27 5.05
C ARG A 7 12.16 23.78 5.39
N GLN A 8 13.11 23.38 6.23
CA GLN A 8 13.28 22.00 6.68
C GLN A 8 12.12 21.55 7.60
N ASP A 9 11.69 22.41 8.53
CA ASP A 9 10.56 22.12 9.43
C ASP A 9 9.23 22.01 8.66
N LYS A 10 9.01 22.90 7.67
CA LYS A 10 7.82 22.85 6.81
C LYS A 10 7.81 21.58 5.93
N CYS A 11 8.95 21.21 5.35
CA CYS A 11 9.09 19.94 4.61
C CYS A 11 8.80 18.72 5.49
N SER A 12 9.32 18.71 6.72
CA SER A 12 9.06 17.66 7.70
C SER A 12 7.56 17.53 7.99
N GLY A 13 6.88 18.65 8.27
CA GLY A 13 5.44 18.68 8.51
C GLY A 13 4.61 18.12 7.35
N ILE A 14 4.91 18.53 6.12
CA ILE A 14 4.21 18.05 4.90
C ILE A 14 4.39 16.53 4.74
N LEU A 15 5.60 16.02 4.89
CA LEU A 15 5.88 14.60 4.72
C LEU A 15 5.21 13.72 5.81
N VAL A 16 5.06 14.23 7.04
CA VAL A 16 4.25 13.55 8.07
C VAL A 16 2.77 13.52 7.67
N MET A 17 2.23 14.63 7.16
CA MET A 17 0.84 14.66 6.69
C MET A 17 0.61 13.70 5.53
N LEU A 18 1.54 13.64 4.57
CA LEU A 18 1.50 12.70 3.46
C LEU A 18 1.56 11.25 3.93
N GLY A 19 2.45 10.93 4.88
CA GLY A 19 2.55 9.57 5.42
C GLY A 19 1.29 9.13 6.18
N LYS A 20 0.68 10.01 6.97
CA LYS A 20 -0.61 9.72 7.59
C LYS A 20 -1.73 9.58 6.56
N GLY A 21 -1.72 10.45 5.55
CA GLY A 21 -2.69 10.41 4.45
C GLY A 21 -2.64 9.09 3.71
N ILE A 22 -1.45 8.61 3.34
CA ILE A 22 -1.32 7.36 2.59
C ILE A 22 -1.68 6.14 3.46
N LEU A 23 -1.38 6.16 4.76
CA LEU A 23 -1.81 5.10 5.68
C LEU A 23 -3.34 5.04 5.80
N TRP A 24 -4.02 6.17 5.94
CA TRP A 24 -5.48 6.21 5.97
C TRP A 24 -6.11 5.81 4.63
N LEU A 25 -5.57 6.28 3.52
CA LEU A 25 -6.03 5.88 2.19
C LEU A 25 -5.89 4.37 2.00
N SER A 26 -4.73 3.81 2.36
CA SER A 26 -4.47 2.36 2.29
C SER A 26 -5.39 1.59 3.22
N ALA A 27 -5.66 2.12 4.43
CA ALA A 27 -6.59 1.50 5.36
C ALA A 27 -7.99 1.35 4.75
N VAL A 28 -8.53 2.41 4.16
CA VAL A 28 -9.85 2.39 3.53
C VAL A 28 -9.85 1.49 2.29
N MET A 29 -8.89 1.66 1.39
CA MET A 29 -8.84 0.93 0.12
C MET A 29 -8.64 -0.58 0.35
N PHE A 30 -7.69 -0.98 1.19
CA PHE A 30 -7.40 -2.39 1.44
C PHE A 30 -8.47 -3.08 2.27
N THR A 31 -9.06 -2.38 3.24
CA THR A 31 -10.19 -2.95 4.00
C THR A 31 -11.43 -3.07 3.12
N GLY A 32 -11.75 -2.07 2.31
CA GLY A 32 -12.91 -2.10 1.41
C GLY A 32 -12.79 -3.19 0.34
N TYR A 33 -11.67 -3.22 -0.37
CA TYR A 33 -11.40 -4.26 -1.37
C TYR A 33 -11.27 -5.65 -0.73
N GLY A 34 -10.67 -5.72 0.46
CA GLY A 34 -10.55 -6.96 1.22
C GLY A 34 -11.90 -7.53 1.66
N LEU A 35 -12.77 -6.71 2.25
CA LEU A 35 -14.10 -7.19 2.63
C LEU A 35 -14.93 -7.58 1.40
N LEU A 36 -14.83 -6.83 0.29
CA LEU A 36 -15.47 -7.22 -0.98
C LEU A 36 -14.99 -8.61 -1.42
N SER A 37 -13.67 -8.83 -1.42
CA SER A 37 -13.06 -10.09 -1.85
C SER A 37 -13.33 -11.25 -0.88
N LEU A 38 -13.58 -10.96 0.40
CA LEU A 38 -13.90 -11.96 1.42
C LEU A 38 -15.32 -12.49 1.28
N PHE A 39 -16.29 -11.61 1.01
CA PHE A 39 -17.71 -11.99 0.88
C PHE A 39 -18.13 -12.31 -0.56
N SER A 40 -17.43 -11.78 -1.56
CA SER A 40 -17.65 -12.08 -2.98
C SER A 40 -16.32 -12.25 -3.72
N PRO A 41 -15.61 -13.38 -3.53
CA PRO A 41 -14.33 -13.65 -4.18
C PRO A 41 -14.37 -13.67 -5.71
N THR A 42 -15.54 -13.94 -6.31
CA THR A 42 -15.69 -13.97 -7.78
C THR A 42 -15.60 -12.58 -8.40
N THR A 43 -16.10 -11.55 -7.71
CA THR A 43 -16.08 -10.17 -8.21
C THR A 43 -14.66 -9.65 -8.55
N PRO A 44 -13.67 -9.69 -7.63
CA PRO A 44 -12.30 -9.28 -7.95
C PRO A 44 -11.63 -10.21 -8.96
N ALA A 45 -11.99 -11.50 -8.98
CA ALA A 45 -11.49 -12.44 -9.97
C ALA A 45 -11.92 -12.02 -11.39
N ASP A 46 -13.21 -11.72 -11.59
CA ASP A 46 -13.77 -11.27 -12.87
C ASP A 46 -13.12 -9.96 -13.34
N PHE A 47 -12.91 -9.00 -12.44
CA PHE A 47 -12.21 -7.74 -12.77
C PHE A 47 -10.77 -7.96 -13.25
N ALA A 48 -10.09 -8.98 -12.70
CA ALA A 48 -8.73 -9.35 -13.06
C ALA A 48 -8.66 -10.34 -14.24
N GLY A 49 -9.79 -10.84 -14.74
CA GLY A 49 -9.85 -11.89 -15.76
C GLY A 49 -9.40 -13.26 -15.25
N LEU A 50 -9.57 -13.54 -13.96
CA LEU A 50 -9.23 -14.81 -13.32
C LEU A 50 -10.46 -15.73 -13.28
N GLU A 51 -10.29 -16.98 -13.69
CA GLU A 51 -11.32 -18.02 -13.53
C GLU A 51 -11.10 -18.83 -12.24
N ILE A 52 -12.16 -18.97 -11.44
CA ILE A 52 -12.18 -19.83 -10.25
C ILE A 52 -12.76 -21.19 -10.64
N LEU A 53 -11.90 -22.21 -10.68
CA LEU A 53 -12.27 -23.54 -11.21
C LEU A 53 -12.95 -24.45 -10.18
N ASN A 54 -12.71 -24.24 -8.88
CA ASN A 54 -13.18 -25.11 -7.81
C ASN A 54 -13.21 -24.38 -6.45
N GLY A 55 -13.58 -25.11 -5.39
CA GLY A 55 -13.64 -24.58 -4.02
C GLY A 55 -12.31 -24.11 -3.46
N ASP A 56 -11.18 -24.70 -3.87
CA ASP A 56 -9.85 -24.29 -3.42
C ASP A 56 -9.50 -22.92 -3.99
N GLY A 57 -9.74 -22.69 -5.29
CA GLY A 57 -9.57 -21.38 -5.90
C GLY A 57 -10.44 -20.29 -5.25
N PHE A 58 -11.68 -20.64 -4.89
CA PHE A 58 -12.57 -19.73 -4.17
C PHE A 58 -12.01 -19.35 -2.79
N ALA A 59 -11.52 -20.35 -2.04
CA ALA A 59 -10.92 -20.14 -0.73
C ALA A 59 -9.61 -19.34 -0.80
N GLU A 60 -8.77 -19.61 -1.80
CA GLU A 60 -7.50 -18.89 -2.02
C GLU A 60 -7.74 -17.40 -2.32
N VAL A 61 -8.68 -17.07 -3.22
CA VAL A 61 -9.01 -15.67 -3.52
C VAL A 61 -9.57 -14.97 -2.28
N GLY A 62 -10.48 -15.62 -1.55
CA GLY A 62 -11.03 -15.10 -0.30
C GLY A 62 -9.97 -14.92 0.80
N ALA A 63 -8.97 -15.80 0.88
CA ALA A 63 -7.90 -15.70 1.87
C ALA A 63 -6.90 -14.59 1.52
N MET A 64 -6.41 -14.56 0.28
CA MET A 64 -5.35 -13.64 -0.17
C MET A 64 -5.88 -12.23 -0.41
N TYR A 65 -6.89 -12.08 -1.26
CA TYR A 65 -7.47 -10.78 -1.57
C TYR A 65 -8.46 -10.33 -0.50
N GLY A 66 -9.08 -11.27 0.23
CA GLY A 66 -10.03 -10.94 1.28
C GLY A 66 -9.37 -10.76 2.64
N GLY A 67 -9.04 -11.86 3.31
CA GLY A 67 -8.54 -11.87 4.68
C GLY A 67 -7.23 -11.11 4.86
N LEU A 68 -6.19 -11.46 4.08
CA LEU A 68 -4.87 -10.84 4.18
C LEU A 68 -4.94 -9.34 3.86
N GLN A 69 -5.58 -8.95 2.74
CA GLN A 69 -5.69 -7.55 2.36
C GLN A 69 -6.48 -6.72 3.38
N THR A 70 -7.57 -7.28 3.94
CA THR A 70 -8.31 -6.63 5.04
C THR A 70 -7.40 -6.40 6.25
N GLY A 71 -6.64 -7.42 6.66
CA GLY A 71 -5.71 -7.33 7.78
C GLY A 71 -4.64 -6.23 7.58
N LEU A 72 -4.08 -6.13 6.37
CA LEU A 72 -3.13 -5.07 6.02
C LEU A 72 -3.77 -3.68 6.09
N GLY A 73 -5.02 -3.53 5.63
CA GLY A 73 -5.78 -2.29 5.73
C GLY A 73 -6.01 -1.86 7.17
N LEU A 74 -6.48 -2.78 8.02
CA LEU A 74 -6.67 -2.52 9.45
C LEU A 74 -5.36 -2.13 10.14
N TYR A 75 -4.25 -2.82 9.81
CA TYR A 75 -2.94 -2.46 10.34
C TYR A 75 -2.48 -1.07 9.90
N CYS A 76 -2.75 -0.67 8.65
CA CYS A 76 -2.45 0.70 8.19
C CYS A 76 -3.23 1.75 8.98
N GLY A 77 -4.52 1.50 9.26
CA GLY A 77 -5.34 2.39 10.10
C GLY A 77 -4.82 2.47 11.53
N PHE A 78 -4.47 1.32 12.12
CA PHE A 78 -3.83 1.25 13.43
C PHE A 78 -2.50 2.03 13.48
N ALA A 79 -1.64 1.88 12.46
CA ALA A 79 -0.37 2.59 12.35
C ALA A 79 -0.55 4.11 12.11
N ALA A 80 -1.63 4.53 11.46
CA ALA A 80 -1.95 5.95 11.27
C ALA A 80 -2.32 6.64 12.60
N LEU A 81 -2.97 5.89 13.51
CA LEU A 81 -3.37 6.35 14.85
C LEU A 81 -2.20 6.29 15.85
N ASN A 82 -1.33 5.29 15.75
CA ASN A 82 -0.28 5.01 16.74
C ASN A 82 1.11 5.45 16.27
N ARG A 83 1.68 6.46 16.93
CA ARG A 83 2.99 7.04 16.57
C ARG A 83 4.14 6.02 16.59
N GLU A 84 4.07 5.03 17.49
CA GLU A 84 5.05 3.95 17.60
C GLU A 84 5.06 3.06 16.35
N PHE A 85 3.88 2.75 15.82
CA PHE A 85 3.71 1.88 14.65
C PHE A 85 3.72 2.64 13.33
N TYR A 86 3.66 3.97 13.33
CA TYR A 86 3.66 4.79 12.12
C TYR A 86 4.78 4.41 11.13
N ARG A 87 6.02 4.27 11.62
CA ARG A 87 7.15 3.88 10.77
C ARG A 87 6.98 2.46 10.24
N ALA A 88 6.51 1.53 11.07
CA ALA A 88 6.28 0.15 10.67
C ALA A 88 5.17 0.05 9.61
N GLY A 89 4.09 0.83 9.74
CA GLY A 89 3.04 0.97 8.72
C GLY A 89 3.58 1.49 7.40
N LEU A 90 4.42 2.52 7.42
CA LEU A 90 5.04 3.00 6.17
C LEU A 90 5.98 1.96 5.55
N LEU A 91 6.77 1.25 6.36
CA LEU A 91 7.62 0.16 5.85
C LEU A 91 6.79 -0.98 5.26
N LEU A 92 5.63 -1.29 5.83
CA LEU A 92 4.70 -2.26 5.26
C LEU A 92 4.24 -1.84 3.86
N LEU A 93 3.89 -0.56 3.65
CA LEU A 93 3.52 -0.05 2.33
C LEU A 93 4.71 -0.09 1.36
N VAL A 94 5.92 0.23 1.83
CA VAL A 94 7.12 0.18 0.98
C VAL A 94 7.45 -1.24 0.54
N PHE A 95 7.51 -2.19 1.47
CA PHE A 95 7.93 -3.55 1.14
C PHE A 95 6.79 -4.40 0.61
N GLY A 96 5.61 -4.35 1.22
CA GLY A 96 4.44 -5.12 0.77
C GLY A 96 3.94 -4.63 -0.58
N ILE A 97 3.55 -3.36 -0.66
CA ILE A 97 2.99 -2.80 -1.90
C ILE A 97 4.08 -2.55 -2.95
N GLY A 98 5.29 -2.21 -2.54
CA GLY A 98 6.41 -2.05 -3.48
C GLY A 98 6.84 -3.37 -4.10
N ALA A 99 6.87 -4.48 -3.34
CA ALA A 99 7.13 -5.79 -3.92
C ALA A 99 6.00 -6.23 -4.87
N LEU A 100 4.74 -5.92 -4.52
CA LEU A 100 3.60 -6.18 -5.40
C LEU A 100 3.71 -5.39 -6.71
N ALA A 101 4.04 -4.09 -6.65
CA ALA A 101 4.27 -3.25 -7.82
C ALA A 101 5.39 -3.82 -8.71
N PHE A 102 6.50 -4.24 -8.09
CA PHE A 102 7.62 -4.83 -8.81
C PHE A 102 7.24 -6.15 -9.49
N ALA A 103 6.56 -7.04 -8.78
CA ALA A 103 6.09 -8.30 -9.34
C ALA A 103 5.12 -8.05 -10.51
N ARG A 104 4.18 -7.11 -10.37
CA ARG A 104 3.24 -6.75 -11.43
C ARG A 104 3.93 -6.14 -12.64
N LEU A 105 4.91 -5.26 -12.44
CA LEU A 105 5.71 -4.71 -13.53
C LEU A 105 6.49 -5.81 -14.26
N LEU A 106 7.10 -6.74 -13.53
CA LEU A 106 7.81 -7.87 -14.12
C LEU A 106 6.84 -8.76 -14.91
N SER A 107 5.68 -9.09 -14.36
CA SER A 107 4.65 -9.86 -15.08
C SER A 107 4.15 -9.14 -16.33
N LEU A 108 4.02 -7.81 -16.30
CA LEU A 108 3.64 -7.02 -17.47
C LEU A 108 4.70 -7.10 -18.58
N ILE A 109 5.98 -7.03 -18.23
CA ILE A 109 7.10 -7.14 -19.19
C ILE A 109 7.18 -8.55 -19.79
N LEU A 110 6.87 -9.58 -19.00
CA LEU A 110 6.93 -10.98 -19.42
C LEU A 110 5.65 -11.47 -20.11
N SER A 111 4.54 -10.72 -20.01
CA SER A 111 3.27 -11.12 -20.61
C SER A 111 3.32 -10.98 -22.14
N PRO A 112 2.95 -12.03 -22.90
CA PRO A 112 2.85 -11.95 -24.35
C PRO A 112 1.60 -11.18 -24.81
N ASP A 113 0.59 -11.09 -23.94
CA ASP A 113 -0.71 -10.51 -24.26
C ASP A 113 -0.82 -9.05 -23.78
N ALA A 114 -1.67 -8.29 -24.45
CA ALA A 114 -1.99 -6.93 -24.01
C ALA A 114 -2.73 -6.96 -22.66
N VAL A 115 -2.26 -6.20 -21.69
CA VAL A 115 -2.92 -6.06 -20.39
C VAL A 115 -4.05 -5.03 -20.44
N SER A 116 -5.09 -5.25 -19.63
CA SER A 116 -6.23 -4.34 -19.54
C SER A 116 -5.94 -3.10 -18.67
N ALA A 117 -6.91 -2.17 -18.62
CA ALA A 117 -6.86 -1.01 -17.75
C ALA A 117 -6.73 -1.38 -16.25
N TYR A 118 -7.16 -2.57 -15.85
CA TYR A 118 -7.01 -3.08 -14.49
C TYR A 118 -5.53 -3.12 -14.07
N THR A 119 -4.68 -3.75 -14.88
CA THR A 119 -3.24 -3.91 -14.55
C THR A 119 -2.54 -2.56 -14.52
N TRP A 120 -2.83 -1.67 -15.47
CA TRP A 120 -2.26 -0.31 -15.47
C TRP A 120 -2.71 0.51 -14.27
N GLY A 121 -3.99 0.45 -13.92
CA GLY A 121 -4.54 1.13 -12.76
C GLY A 121 -3.94 0.62 -11.44
N ALA A 122 -3.85 -0.71 -11.30
CA ALA A 122 -3.23 -1.35 -10.14
C ALA A 122 -1.75 -0.95 -10.01
N LEU A 123 -0.97 -1.07 -11.10
CA LEU A 123 0.45 -0.70 -11.09
C LEU A 123 0.68 0.77 -10.74
N GLY A 124 -0.17 1.67 -11.28
CA GLY A 124 -0.12 3.10 -10.96
C GLY A 124 -0.41 3.39 -9.49
N TYR A 125 -1.47 2.77 -8.94
CA TYR A 125 -1.81 2.89 -7.52
C TYR A 125 -0.71 2.32 -6.62
N GLU A 126 -0.22 1.13 -6.91
CA GLU A 126 0.82 0.44 -6.14
C GLU A 126 2.11 1.29 -6.13
N SER A 127 2.55 1.75 -7.30
CA SER A 127 3.75 2.59 -7.44
C SER A 127 3.63 3.93 -6.71
N LEU A 128 2.49 4.63 -6.85
CA LEU A 128 2.27 5.91 -6.17
C LEU A 128 2.27 5.72 -4.64
N THR A 129 1.59 4.69 -4.15
CA THR A 129 1.53 4.35 -2.72
C THR A 129 2.92 4.11 -2.15
N THR A 130 3.73 3.30 -2.84
CA THR A 130 5.11 3.02 -2.44
C THR A 130 5.98 4.27 -2.45
N VAL A 131 5.90 5.11 -3.48
CA VAL A 131 6.68 6.35 -3.57
C VAL A 131 6.31 7.32 -2.44
N VAL A 132 5.02 7.54 -2.18
CA VAL A 132 4.57 8.43 -1.10
C VAL A 132 5.03 7.90 0.26
N ALA A 133 4.93 6.59 0.50
CA ALA A 133 5.41 5.97 1.74
C ALA A 133 6.93 6.11 1.91
N LEU A 134 7.71 5.90 0.84
CA LEU A 134 9.17 6.10 0.83
C LEU A 134 9.56 7.55 1.14
N LEU A 135 8.85 8.53 0.58
CA LEU A 135 9.07 9.94 0.87
C LEU A 135 8.74 10.28 2.33
N ALA A 136 7.64 9.76 2.86
CA ALA A 136 7.24 9.95 4.25
C ALA A 136 8.22 9.31 5.27
N LEU A 137 8.93 8.24 4.88
CA LEU A 137 9.98 7.63 5.71
C LEU A 137 11.24 8.50 5.85
N LYS A 138 11.50 9.41 4.92
CA LYS A 138 12.67 10.30 4.96
C LYS A 138 12.60 11.36 6.07
N VAL A 139 11.52 11.40 6.85
CA VAL A 139 11.27 12.41 7.89
C VAL A 139 12.05 12.19 9.20
N ARG A 140 13.05 11.29 9.25
CA ARG A 140 13.86 11.21 10.48
C ARG A 140 14.78 12.41 10.64
N GLY A 141 14.45 13.21 11.65
CA GLY A 141 15.28 14.21 12.28
C GLY A 141 16.56 13.62 12.88
N ARG A 142 17.51 14.52 13.10
CA ARG A 142 18.86 14.32 13.63
C ARG A 142 18.89 13.28 14.76
N PRO A 143 19.95 12.46 14.85
CA PRO A 143 20.20 11.64 16.03
C PRO A 143 20.10 12.52 17.28
N LEU A 144 19.43 12.02 18.32
CA LEU A 144 19.59 12.57 19.67
C LEU A 144 21.09 12.62 19.93
N ALA A 145 21.64 13.82 20.10
CA ALA A 145 22.99 13.96 20.65
C ALA A 145 22.96 13.20 21.98
N ALA A 146 23.77 12.15 22.07
CA ALA A 146 24.00 11.48 23.34
C ALA A 146 24.55 12.49 24.35
N PRO A 147 24.20 12.38 25.65
CA PRO A 147 24.56 13.33 26.69
C PRO A 147 26.09 13.48 26.86
#